data_AF-A0A1H3UIZ1-F1
#
_entry.id   AF-A0A1H3UIZ1-F1
#
_cell.length_a   1.000
_cell.length_b   1.000
_cell.length_c   1.000
_cell.angle_alpha   90.00
_cell.angle_beta   90.00
_cell.angle_gamma   90.00
#
_symmetry.space_group_name_H-M   'P 1'
#
loop_
_entity.id
_entity.type
_entity.pdbx_description
1 polymer ?
#
loop_
_entity_poly.entity_id
_entity_poly.type
_entity_poly.pdbx_seq_one_letter_code
_entity_poly.pdbx_strand_id
1 'polypeptide(L)' 'MRSKMSDNAARIGLWVHVLCYVVGIAAQVVLWRLLTPDHFFWPLWSFLGWTIGLAFHFWAVRSAQTMRSRY' A
#
# COMPACT_ATOMS: atom_id res chain seq x y z
N MET A 1 21.80 -11.75 -14.93
CA MET A 1 21.50 -10.31 -15.06
C MET A 1 20.01 -10.10 -14.76
N ARG A 2 19.64 -9.38 -13.68
CA ARG A 2 18.24 -9.01 -13.46
C ARG A 2 17.96 -7.72 -14.23
N SER A 3 16.98 -7.76 -15.14
CA SER A 3 16.77 -6.76 -16.19
C SER A 3 16.04 -5.52 -15.67
N LYS A 4 16.18 -4.36 -16.34
CA LYS A 4 15.44 -3.12 -16.03
C LYS A 4 13.93 -3.31 -15.92
N MET A 5 13.37 -4.37 -16.53
CA MET A 5 11.96 -4.71 -16.41
C MET A 5 11.55 -5.10 -14.98
N SER A 6 12.43 -5.73 -14.19
CA SER A 6 12.10 -6.09 -12.79
C SER A 6 11.92 -4.85 -11.90
N ASP A 7 12.68 -3.79 -12.19
CA ASP A 7 12.66 -2.57 -11.37
C ASP A 7 11.41 -1.74 -11.67
N ASN A 8 11.00 -1.68 -12.94
CA ASN A 8 9.73 -1.08 -13.34
C ASN A 8 8.55 -1.86 -12.76
N ALA A 9 8.60 -3.19 -12.76
CA ALA A 9 7.57 -4.03 -12.17
C ALA A 9 7.43 -3.76 -10.65
N ALA A 10 8.55 -3.63 -9.92
CA ALA A 10 8.52 -3.30 -8.49
C ALA A 10 7.90 -1.92 -8.21
N ARG A 11 8.22 -0.91 -9.04
CA ARG A 11 7.63 0.43 -8.93
C ARG A 11 6.13 0.42 -9.25
N ILE A 12 5.71 -0.28 -10.30
CA ILE A 12 4.29 -0.43 -10.66
C ILE A 12 3.55 -1.14 -9.53
N GLY A 13 4.12 -2.21 -8.98
CA GLY A 13 3.54 -2.94 -7.85
C GLY A 13 3.30 -2.05 -6.64
N LEU A 14 4.24 -1.15 -6.32
CA LEU A 14 4.06 -0.17 -5.25
C LEU A 14 2.92 0.81 -5.54
N TRP A 15 2.84 1.35 -6.77
CA TRP A 15 1.76 2.28 -7.14
C TRP A 15 0.38 1.62 -7.13
N VAL A 16 0.26 0.39 -7.61
CA VAL A 16 -0.97 -0.39 -7.54
C VAL A 16 -1.36 -0.62 -6.09
N HIS A 17 -0.40 -0.94 -5.20
CA HIS A 17 -0.68 -1.09 -3.77
C HIS A 17 -1.21 0.22 -3.17
N VAL A 18 -0.56 1.37 -3.45
CA VAL A 18 -1.04 2.68 -2.99
C VAL A 18 -2.45 2.98 -3.50
N LEU A 19 -2.74 2.70 -4.77
CA LEU A 19 -4.07 2.91 -5.35
C LEU A 19 -5.11 2.05 -4.64
N CYS A 20 -4.85 0.75 -4.49
CA CYS A 20 -5.73 -0.17 -3.77
C CYS A 20 -5.92 0.23 -2.30
N TYR A 21 -4.87 0.75 -1.66
CA TYR A 21 -4.93 1.26 -0.30
C TYR A 21 -5.90 2.44 -0.21
N VAL A 22 -5.75 3.47 -1.06
CA VAL A 22 -6.61 4.66 -1.04
C VAL A 22 -8.04 4.31 -1.38
N VAL A 23 -8.26 3.56 -2.47
CA VAL A 23 -9.60 3.16 -2.92
C VAL A 23 -10.27 2.26 -1.88
N GLY A 24 -9.54 1.30 -1.31
CA GLY A 24 -10.05 0.37 -0.31
C GLY A 24 -10.45 1.08 0.98
N ILE A 25 -9.63 2.02 1.48
CA ILE A 25 -9.97 2.81 2.66
C ILE A 25 -11.18 3.72 2.38
N ALA A 26 -11.21 4.42 1.24
CA ALA A 26 -12.34 5.27 0.88
C ALA A 26 -13.65 4.48 0.78
N ALA A 27 -13.63 3.32 0.13
CA ALA A 27 -14.79 2.44 0.04
C ALA A 27 -15.27 1.99 1.43
N GLN A 28 -14.35 1.61 2.32
CA GLN A 28 -14.70 1.22 3.69
C GLN A 28 -15.30 2.37 4.50
N VAL A 29 -14.78 3.60 4.35
CA VAL A 29 -15.34 4.79 5.00
C VAL A 29 -16.77 5.05 4.52
N VAL A 30 -17.00 4.97 3.21
CA VAL A 30 -18.33 5.12 2.61
C VAL A 30 -19.28 4.03 3.12
N LEU A 31 -18.86 2.77 3.11
CA LEU A 31 -19.67 1.66 3.61
C LEU A 31 -19.97 1.78 5.11
N TRP A 32 -18.99 2.17 5.93
CA TRP A 32 -19.23 2.42 7.35
C TRP A 32 -20.29 3.52 7.54
N ARG A 33 -20.19 4.61 6.77
CA ARG A 33 -21.14 5.73 6.86
C ARG A 33 -22.56 5.34 6.42
N LEU A 34 -22.68 4.47 5.41
CA LEU A 34 -23.97 4.06 4.86
C LEU A 34 -24.63 2.91 5.64
N LEU A 35 -23.84 1.97 6.15
CA LEU A 35 -24.34 0.71 6.69
C LEU A 35 -24.23 0.62 8.22
N THR A 36 -23.23 1.25 8.81
CA THR A 36 -22.94 1.11 10.25
C THR A 36 -22.53 2.44 10.92
N PRO A 37 -23.28 3.55 10.74
CA PRO A 37 -22.85 4.86 11.23
C PRO A 37 -22.78 4.97 12.76
N ASP A 38 -23.61 4.21 13.48
CA ASP A 38 -23.65 4.22 14.95
C ASP A 38 -22.65 3.25 15.59
N HIS A 39 -21.93 2.46 14.78
CA HIS A 39 -20.93 1.53 15.26
C HIS A 39 -19.55 2.18 15.32
N PHE A 40 -18.68 1.59 16.13
CA PHE A 40 -17.25 1.92 16.13
C PHE A 40 -16.71 1.98 14.70
N PHE A 41 -15.81 2.94 14.45
CA PHE A 41 -15.19 3.18 13.16
C PHE A 41 -14.20 2.06 12.80
N TRP A 42 -14.74 0.92 12.39
CA TRP A 42 -13.99 -0.27 12.00
C TRP A 42 -13.03 -0.06 10.81
N PRO A 43 -13.20 0.91 9.88
CA PRO A 43 -12.18 1.18 8.85
C PRO A 43 -10.81 1.58 9.44
N LEU A 44 -10.75 1.99 10.71
CA LEU A 44 -9.50 2.26 11.42
C LEU A 44 -8.55 1.06 11.42
N TRP A 45 -9.06 -0.15 11.63
CA TRP A 45 -8.22 -1.35 11.71
C TRP A 45 -7.53 -1.64 10.38
N SER A 46 -8.28 -1.52 9.29
CA SER A 46 -7.75 -1.65 7.93
C SER A 46 -6.73 -0.55 7.65
N PHE A 47 -7.02 0.71 8.03
CA PHE A 47 -6.07 1.81 7.89
C PHE A 47 -4.74 1.48 8.60
N LEU A 48 -4.78 1.09 9.87
CA LEU A 48 -3.58 0.79 10.65
C LEU A 48 -2.81 -0.41 10.09
N GLY A 49 -3.48 -1.55 9.89
CA GLY A 49 -2.83 -2.78 9.42
C GLY A 49 -2.24 -2.62 8.02
N TRP A 50 -2.99 -1.97 7.11
CA TRP A 50 -2.54 -1.82 5.73
C TRP A 50 -1.50 -0.71 5.58
N THR A 51 -1.53 0.35 6.42
CA THR A 51 -0.46 1.37 6.43
C THR A 51 0.89 0.72 6.74
N ILE A 52 0.92 -0.19 7.71
CA ILE A 52 2.13 -0.93 8.08
C ILE A 52 2.62 -1.76 6.88
N GLY A 53 1.72 -2.50 6.22
CA GLY A 53 2.05 -3.27 5.01
C GLY A 53 2.59 -2.40 3.88
N LEU A 54 1.96 -1.25 3.63
CA LEU A 54 2.39 -0.29 2.61
C LEU A 54 3.77 0.30 2.94
N ALA A 55 4.04 0.62 4.21
CA ALA A 55 5.34 1.11 4.66
C ALA A 55 6.45 0.09 4.44
N PHE A 56 6.20 -1.19 4.74
CA PHE A 56 7.15 -2.27 4.46
C PHE A 56 7.39 -2.47 2.96
N HIS A 57 6.34 -2.38 2.13
CA HIS A 57 6.49 -2.48 0.69
C HIS A 57 7.31 -1.32 0.11
N PHE A 58 7.03 -0.09 0.57
CA PHE A 58 7.81 1.09 0.20
C PHE A 58 9.28 0.95 0.61
N TRP A 59 9.55 0.48 1.84
CA TRP A 59 10.90 0.19 2.31
C TRP A 59 11.57 -0.84 1.41
N ALA A 60 10.93 -1.97 1.13
CA ALA A 60 11.49 -3.05 0.33
C ALA A 60 11.88 -2.59 -1.09
N VAL A 61 11.06 -1.75 -1.72
CA VAL A 61 11.37 -1.18 -3.04
C VAL A 61 12.56 -0.22 -2.95
N ARG A 62 12.61 0.64 -1.92
CA ARG A 62 13.70 1.62 -1.76
C ARG A 62 15.02 0.95 -1.36
N SER A 63 15.00 -0.03 -0.46
CA SER A 63 16.21 -0.76 -0.04
C SER A 63 16.81 -1.56 -1.18
N ALA A 64 15.96 -2.18 -2.03
CA ALA A 64 16.39 -2.84 -3.25
C ALA A 64 17.08 -1.87 -4.22
N GLN A 65 16.57 -0.64 -4.36
CA GLN A 65 17.21 0.41 -5.16
C GLN A 65 18.56 0.86 -4.57
N THR A 66 18.63 1.10 -3.26
CA THR A 66 19.87 1.55 -2.58
C THR A 66 20.99 0.51 -2.68
N MET A 67 20.70 -0.77 -2.47
CA MET A 67 21.68 -1.86 -2.61
C MET A 67 22.26 -1.91 -4.04
N ARG A 68 21.45 -1.58 -5.05
CA ARG A 68 21.85 -1.52 -6.45
C ARG A 68 22.81 -0.36 -6.76
N SER A 69 22.69 0.78 -6.08
CA SER A 69 23.55 1.95 -6.31
C SER A 69 24.99 1.77 -5.81
N ARG A 70 25.24 0.76 -4.95
CA ARG A 70 26.56 0.52 -4.33
C ARG A 70 27.42 -0.50 -5.09
N TYR A 71 26.89 -1.13 -6.13
CA TYR A 71 27.54 -2.18 -6.95
C TYR A 71 27.32 -1.92 -8.43
#